data_AF-A0A948B8Y7-F1
#
_entry.id   AF-A0A948B8Y7-F1
#
_cell.length_a   1.000
_cell.length_b   1.000
_cell.length_c   1.000
_cell.angle_alpha   90.00
_cell.angle_beta   90.00
_cell.angle_gamma   90.00
#
_symmetry.space_group_name_H-M   'P 1'
#
loop_
_entity.id
_entity.type
_entity.pdbx_description
1 polymer ?
#
loop_
_entity_poly.entity_id
_entity_poly.type
_entity_poly.pdbx_seq_one_letter_code
_entity_poly.pdbx_strand_id
1 'polypeptide(L)' 'MAESNMVVCPACRGEKIIHGVCECSTEWRGTQKGDDWEDCQCTPEQECKTCKGTGKVKSDN' A
#
# COMPACT_ATOMS: atom_id res chain seq x y z
N MET A 1 -27.18 -16.38 -14.82
CA MET A 1 -25.74 -16.69 -14.83
C MET A 1 -25.13 -15.99 -13.64
N ALA A 2 -24.35 -16.67 -12.78
CA ALA A 2 -23.74 -16.00 -11.63
C ALA A 2 -22.52 -15.21 -12.11
N GLU A 3 -22.77 -14.01 -12.62
CA GLU A 3 -21.73 -13.04 -12.95
C GLU A 3 -20.91 -12.79 -11.69
N SER A 4 -19.69 -13.33 -11.69
CA SER A 4 -18.73 -13.06 -10.64
C SER A 4 -18.34 -11.60 -10.77
N ASN A 5 -19.06 -10.71 -10.08
CA ASN A 5 -18.89 -9.28 -10.16
C ASN A 5 -17.55 -8.89 -9.49
N MET A 6 -16.45 -9.12 -10.20
CA MET A 6 -15.10 -8.79 -9.73
C MET A 6 -14.81 -7.36 -10.13
N VAL A 7 -14.77 -6.46 -9.16
CA VAL A 7 -14.38 -5.07 -9.35
C VAL A 7 -12.90 -4.90 -9.07
N VAL A 8 -12.30 -3.86 -9.67
CA VAL A 8 -10.93 -3.46 -9.38
C VAL A 8 -10.81 -3.18 -7.88
N CYS A 9 -9.79 -3.72 -7.24
CA CYS A 9 -9.61 -3.53 -5.80
C CYS A 9 -9.43 -2.04 -5.51
N PRO A 10 -10.31 -1.39 -4.74
CA PRO A 10 -10.22 0.05 -4.51
C PRO A 10 -9.02 0.45 -3.65
N ALA A 11 -8.50 -0.48 -2.84
CA ALA A 11 -7.37 -0.25 -1.95
C ALA A 11 -6.04 -0.10 -2.70
N CYS A 12 -5.75 -1.00 -3.65
CA CYS A 12 -4.55 -0.93 -4.49
C CYS A 12 -4.82 -0.40 -5.90
N ARG A 13 -6.07 -0.08 -6.24
CA ARG A 13 -6.49 0.35 -7.58
C ARG A 13 -6.07 -0.60 -8.71
N GLY A 14 -5.91 -1.89 -8.40
CA GLY A 14 -5.46 -2.91 -9.35
C GLY A 14 -3.94 -3.18 -9.35
N GLU A 15 -3.16 -2.41 -8.59
CA GLU A 15 -1.69 -2.53 -8.50
C GLU A 15 -1.23 -3.79 -7.77
N LYS A 16 -2.13 -4.48 -7.05
CA LYS A 16 -1.88 -5.71 -6.25
C LYS A 16 -1.00 -5.49 -5.01
N ILE A 17 -0.21 -4.42 -5.01
CA ILE A 17 0.58 -3.93 -3.88
C ILE A 17 0.06 -2.57 -3.42
N ILE A 18 0.35 -2.24 -2.17
CA ILE A 18 0.19 -0.91 -1.59
C ILE A 18 1.57 -0.29 -1.63
N HIS A 19 1.74 0.72 -2.49
CA HIS A 19 2.99 1.47 -2.56
C HIS A 19 3.28 2.11 -1.22
N GLY A 20 4.52 1.97 -0.80
CA GLY A 20 5.04 2.68 0.34
C GLY A 20 4.94 4.18 0.14
N VAL A 21 4.67 4.90 1.21
CA VAL A 21 4.76 6.36 1.25
C VAL A 21 6.05 6.74 1.95
N CYS A 22 6.83 7.62 1.33
CA CYS A 22 7.96 8.27 1.96
C CYS A 22 7.50 9.60 2.56
N GLU A 23 7.51 9.68 3.88
CA GLU A 23 7.22 10.91 4.59
C GLU A 23 8.53 11.53 5.06
N CYS A 24 8.87 12.71 4.53
CA CYS A 24 10.01 13.51 4.93
C CYS A 24 9.50 14.67 5.77
N SER A 25 9.50 14.49 7.10
CA SER A 25 8.91 15.43 8.05
C SER A 25 10.01 16.07 8.89
N THR A 26 10.29 17.34 8.66
CA THR A 26 11.31 18.13 9.38
C THR A 26 10.97 18.34 10.88
N GLU A 27 9.73 18.06 11.27
CA GLU A 27 9.24 18.17 12.65
C GLU A 27 9.55 16.93 13.50
N TRP A 28 9.86 15.79 12.87
CA TRP A 28 10.14 14.55 13.58
C TRP A 28 11.66 14.40 13.61
N ARG A 29 12.27 14.56 14.79
CA ARG A 29 13.71 14.35 14.93
C ARG A 29 14.02 12.94 14.46
N GLY A 30 14.69 12.85 13.32
CA GLY A 30 14.81 11.66 12.47
C GLY A 30 14.93 10.34 13.21
N THR A 31 14.19 9.35 12.74
CA THR A 31 14.34 7.97 13.18
C THR A 31 15.68 7.46 12.67
N GLN A 32 16.62 7.24 13.60
CA GLN A 32 17.95 6.73 13.28
C GLN A 32 17.83 5.34 12.62
N LYS A 33 18.19 5.23 11.34
CA LYS A 33 18.20 3.97 10.60
C LYS A 33 19.65 3.60 10.28
N GLY A 34 20.34 3.01 11.26
CA GLY A 34 21.76 2.69 11.16
C GLY A 34 22.66 3.87 11.56
N ASP A 35 23.65 4.19 10.72
CA ASP A 35 24.63 5.27 10.90
C ASP A 35 24.23 6.59 10.19
N ASP A 36 23.13 6.58 9.42
CA ASP A 36 22.67 7.72 8.63
C ASP A 36 21.31 8.25 9.17
N TRP A 37 21.22 9.58 9.25
CA TRP A 37 19.99 10.27 9.66
C TRP A 37 19.11 10.49 8.43
N GLU A 38 18.27 9.50 8.14
CA GLU A 38 17.28 9.61 7.07
C GLU A 38 16.11 10.48 7.55
N ASP A 39 16.06 11.75 7.10
CA ASP A 39 14.94 12.69 7.34
C ASP A 39 13.61 12.16 6.76
N CYS A 40 13.72 11.23 5.81
CA CYS A 40 12.60 10.57 5.15
C CYS A 40 12.36 9.17 5.71
N GLN A 41 11.15 8.94 6.22
CA GLN A 41 10.67 7.62 6.61
C GLN A 41 9.84 7.02 5.48
N CYS A 42 10.46 6.10 4.73
CA CYS A 42 9.78 5.32 3.71
C CYS A 42 9.19 4.05 4.32
N THR A 43 7.87 3.92 4.22
CA THR A 43 7.21 2.64 4.43
C THR A 43 7.53 1.72 3.24
N PRO A 44 7.84 0.43 3.46
CA PRO A 44 8.07 -0.49 2.36
C PRO A 44 6.75 -0.78 1.62
N GLU A 45 6.83 -1.09 0.34
CA GLU A 45 5.71 -1.65 -0.41
C GLU A 45 5.21 -2.93 0.26
N GLN A 46 3.89 -3.08 0.38
CA GLN A 46 3.27 -4.24 1.01
C GLN A 46 2.24 -4.86 0.08
N GLU A 47 2.08 -6.18 0.14
CA GLU A 47 1.00 -6.84 -0.60
C GLU A 47 -0.36 -6.27 -0.17
N CYS A 48 -1.23 -5.96 -1.14
CA CYS A 48 -2.57 -5.49 -0.83
C CYS A 48 -3.38 -6.60 -0.16
N LYS A 49 -3.56 -6.50 1.16
CA LYS A 49 -4.31 -7.50 1.95
C LYS A 49 -5.79 -7.60 1.56
N THR A 50 -6.35 -6.55 0.96
CA THR A 50 -7.75 -6.51 0.52
C THR A 50 -8.01 -7.44 -0.66
N CYS A 51 -7.12 -7.45 -1.65
CA CYS A 51 -7.21 -8.37 -2.79
C CYS A 51 -6.24 -9.54 -2.70
N LYS A 52 -5.37 -9.60 -1.69
CA LYS A 52 -4.30 -10.61 -1.53
C LYS A 52 -3.49 -10.80 -2.82
N GLY A 53 -3.01 -9.69 -3.39
CA GLY A 53 -2.24 -9.71 -4.64
C GLY A 53 -3.04 -9.99 -5.93
N THR A 54 -4.36 -10.18 -5.89
CA THR A 54 -5.16 -10.45 -7.10
C THR A 54 -5.52 -9.20 -7.91
N GLY A 55 -5.49 -8.00 -7.29
CA GLY A 55 -5.85 -6.72 -7.92
C GLY A 55 -7.35 -6.52 -8.12
N LYS A 56 -8.19 -7.51 -7.75
CA LYS A 56 -9.65 -7.47 -7.89
C LYS A 56 -10.32 -8.02 -6.63
N VAL A 57 -11.52 -7.54 -6.33
CA VAL A 57 -12.34 -8.02 -5.20
C VAL A 57 -13.75 -8.30 -5.69
N LYS A 58 -14.48 -9.19 -5.04
CA LYS A 58 -15.91 -9.35 -5.32
C LYS A 58 -16.64 -8.10 -4.85
N SER A 59 -17.38 -7.46 -5.75
CA SER A 59 -18.37 -6.44 -5.43
C SER A 59 -19.59 -7.16 -4.88
N ASP A 60 -19.67 -7.24 -3.56
CA ASP A 60 -20.91 -7.59 -2.87
C ASP A 60 -21.83 -6.37 -3.00
N ASN A 61 -22.91 -6.51 -3.79
CA ASN A 61 -23.89 -5.45 -4.02
C ASN A 61 -24.96 -5.47 -2.93
#